data_AF-A0A420NQT9-F1
#
_entry.id   AF-A0A420NQT9-F1
#
_cell.length_a   1.000
_cell.length_b   1.000
_cell.length_c   1.000
_cell.angle_alpha   90.00
_cell.angle_beta   90.00
_cell.angle_gamma   90.00
#
_symmetry.space_group_name_H-M   'P 1'
#
loop_
_entity.id
_entity.type
_entity.pdbx_description
1 polymer ?
#
loop_
_entity_poly.entity_id
_entity_poly.type
_entity_poly.pdbx_seq_one_letter_code
_entity_poly.pdbx_strand_id
1 'polypeptide(L)'
;MAASADLDISGQGGDEVSAQMSVSGGLWNGVIGQPFHESLTLSALISSQSGIPLGTTLKNASNDVWEYIRGAVWNDDPACELFSDTSSSNHSYASGFDWAWLFSTAEKAWDPNNPSPTRMKNVIGRSHYGDLQFLHCMASEIDEDPAVTKENIMVWMEVMYKLAVGEDEKITPNTLVSDTAIKRFCPSGSLPPYWMPLSYLLAKDSKFKGLDIRRRALGSMFHVIQDSYAIGHTKRELINESDKVSDNPLKFKPGTADRWGPIKTFHTYRGQDSGSHKHYDHFFDGIPDPEHLDNLDQWNNMIGCRDAVEKCQTLMQLKLEGRKWAGKGGVKEFLDTNVFLLSQEKRLADNKVL
;
A
#
# COMPACT_ATOMS: atom_id res chain seq x y z
N MET A 1 21.08 34.54 40.33
CA MET A 1 19.75 35.15 40.57
C MET A 1 19.28 35.68 39.23
N ALA A 2 18.42 34.92 38.54
CA ALA A 2 16.96 35.12 38.48
C ALA A 2 16.61 36.36 37.63
N ALA A 3 16.20 36.14 36.37
CA ALA A 3 14.81 36.25 35.84
C ALA A 3 14.46 37.72 35.50
N SER A 4 13.88 38.08 34.36
CA SER A 4 12.66 37.53 33.74
C SER A 4 12.60 37.73 32.22
N ALA A 5 11.86 36.82 31.58
CA ALA A 5 11.34 36.91 30.23
C ALA A 5 10.11 37.84 30.14
N ASP A 6 9.86 38.35 28.93
CA ASP A 6 8.55 38.34 28.24
C ASP A 6 8.80 38.81 26.80
N LEU A 7 8.66 37.89 25.85
CA LEU A 7 7.54 37.74 24.90
C LEU A 7 7.60 38.76 23.74
N ASP A 8 8.00 38.27 22.57
CA ASP A 8 7.27 38.65 21.36
C ASP A 8 7.09 37.45 20.44
N ILE A 9 5.84 37.31 20.00
CA ILE A 9 5.26 36.22 19.24
C ILE A 9 5.17 36.72 17.80
N SER A 10 5.82 36.04 16.87
CA SER A 10 5.42 36.14 15.45
C SER A 10 5.70 34.84 14.73
N GLY A 11 4.62 34.28 14.20
CA GLY A 11 4.46 32.89 13.78
C GLY A 11 5.40 32.44 12.68
N GLN A 12 5.82 31.19 12.81
CA GLN A 12 6.40 30.41 11.73
C GLN A 12 5.31 30.12 10.70
N GLY A 13 5.53 30.62 9.49
CA GLY A 13 4.78 30.23 8.30
C GLY A 13 5.02 28.75 8.02
N GLY A 14 3.97 28.08 7.56
CA GLY A 14 3.94 26.65 7.31
C GLY A 14 5.02 26.21 6.34
N ASP A 15 5.76 25.18 6.75
CA ASP A 15 6.59 24.39 5.86
C ASP A 15 5.70 23.77 4.77
N GLU A 16 6.05 24.02 3.51
CA GLU A 16 5.40 23.43 2.35
C GLU A 16 5.55 21.89 2.40
N VAL A 17 4.44 21.20 2.65
CA VAL A 17 4.35 19.74 2.61
C VAL A 17 4.52 19.27 1.16
N SER A 18 5.62 18.59 0.86
CA SER A 18 5.81 17.90 -0.42
C SER A 18 5.17 16.50 -0.41
N ALA A 19 4.21 16.30 -1.33
CA ALA A 19 3.52 15.03 -1.63
C ALA A 19 4.48 14.00 -2.24
N GLN A 20 4.73 12.86 -1.59
CA GLN A 20 5.92 12.07 -1.87
C GLN A 20 5.76 10.56 -1.55
N MET A 21 5.94 9.72 -2.59
CA MET A 21 5.59 8.28 -2.67
C MET A 21 6.80 7.34 -2.66
N SER A 22 6.65 6.12 -2.14
CA SER A 22 7.62 5.03 -2.35
C SER A 22 7.34 4.22 -3.63
N VAL A 23 7.01 4.94 -4.71
CA VAL A 23 6.88 4.42 -6.08
C VAL A 23 7.63 5.32 -7.06
N SER A 24 8.17 4.75 -8.15
CA SER A 24 9.01 5.51 -9.11
C SER A 24 8.22 6.50 -9.98
N GLY A 25 6.90 6.60 -9.83
CA GLY A 25 6.06 7.57 -10.55
C GLY A 25 6.07 8.99 -9.98
N GLY A 26 6.79 9.24 -8.88
CA GLY A 26 6.78 10.54 -8.20
C GLY A 26 7.29 11.72 -9.05
N LEU A 27 7.01 12.94 -8.57
CA LEU A 27 7.34 14.22 -9.23
C LEU A 27 8.74 14.18 -9.88
N TRP A 28 8.82 14.63 -11.13
CA TRP A 28 10.03 14.66 -11.96
C TRP A 28 10.52 13.29 -12.48
N ASN A 29 9.63 12.45 -13.04
CA ASN A 29 10.01 11.15 -13.64
C ASN A 29 10.76 10.21 -12.65
N GLY A 30 10.32 10.12 -11.39
CA GLY A 30 10.95 9.22 -10.41
C GLY A 30 12.26 9.71 -9.82
N VAL A 31 12.59 11.00 -9.96
CA VAL A 31 13.70 11.65 -9.23
C VAL A 31 13.37 11.81 -7.73
N ILE A 32 12.08 11.75 -7.38
CA ILE A 32 11.56 11.85 -6.02
C ILE A 32 10.64 10.64 -5.79
N GLY A 33 11.06 9.71 -4.93
CA GLY A 33 10.36 8.44 -4.64
C GLY A 33 11.01 7.23 -5.30
N GLN A 34 11.39 6.24 -4.50
CA GLN A 34 12.08 5.01 -4.94
C GLN A 34 11.05 3.89 -5.18
N PRO A 35 11.22 3.00 -6.17
CA PRO A 35 10.21 2.00 -6.53
C PRO A 35 10.15 0.81 -5.55
N PHE A 36 9.77 1.06 -4.28
CA PHE A 36 9.75 0.01 -3.26
C PHE A 36 8.64 -1.00 -3.51
N HIS A 37 7.39 -0.55 -3.69
CA HIS A 37 6.28 -1.46 -3.92
C HIS A 37 6.50 -2.29 -5.18
N GLU A 38 7.07 -1.69 -6.23
CA GLU A 38 7.42 -2.40 -7.45
C GLU A 38 8.54 -3.44 -7.21
N SER A 39 9.58 -3.08 -6.46
CA SER A 39 10.73 -3.96 -6.18
C SER A 39 10.39 -5.11 -5.22
N LEU A 40 9.61 -4.84 -4.17
CA LEU A 40 9.10 -5.86 -3.25
C LEU A 40 8.16 -6.83 -3.97
N THR A 41 7.32 -6.31 -4.88
CA THR A 41 6.44 -7.12 -5.74
C THR A 41 7.25 -8.05 -6.63
N LEU A 42 8.26 -7.54 -7.33
CA LEU A 42 9.15 -8.37 -8.15
C LEU A 42 9.89 -9.40 -7.30
N SER A 43 10.43 -9.01 -6.15
CA SER A 43 11.13 -9.91 -5.22
C SER A 43 10.23 -11.08 -4.80
N ALA A 44 8.98 -10.79 -4.43
CA ALA A 44 8.00 -11.81 -4.07
C ALA A 44 7.64 -12.73 -5.23
N LEU A 45 7.48 -12.19 -6.45
CA LEU A 45 7.16 -13.00 -7.62
C LEU A 45 8.35 -13.88 -8.04
N ILE A 46 9.56 -13.33 -8.12
CA ILE A 46 10.78 -14.06 -8.53
C ILE A 46 11.12 -15.17 -7.52
N SER A 47 10.99 -14.89 -6.23
CA SER A 47 11.24 -15.88 -5.17
C SER A 47 10.12 -16.92 -5.03
N SER A 48 8.95 -16.68 -5.62
CA SER A 48 7.86 -17.66 -5.68
C SER A 48 8.01 -18.63 -6.87
N GLN A 49 7.17 -19.65 -6.93
CA GLN A 49 7.10 -20.57 -8.09
C GLN A 49 6.33 -19.99 -9.29
N SER A 50 6.29 -18.65 -9.43
CA SER A 50 5.52 -17.95 -10.46
C SER A 50 6.03 -18.18 -11.88
N GLY A 51 7.27 -18.67 -12.03
CA GLY A 51 7.94 -18.83 -13.32
C GLY A 51 8.58 -17.55 -13.85
N ILE A 52 8.62 -16.47 -13.07
CA ILE A 52 9.40 -15.27 -13.42
C ILE A 52 10.90 -15.62 -13.32
N PRO A 53 11.72 -15.35 -14.36
CA PRO A 53 13.14 -15.66 -14.35
C PRO A 53 13.91 -14.93 -13.25
N LEU A 54 14.94 -15.61 -12.71
CA LEU A 54 15.98 -14.96 -11.90
C LEU A 54 16.66 -13.83 -12.70
N GLY A 55 17.04 -12.74 -12.02
CA GLY A 55 17.58 -11.55 -12.67
C GLY A 55 16.55 -10.69 -13.42
N THR A 56 15.25 -10.95 -13.23
CA THR A 56 14.21 -10.02 -13.68
C THR A 56 14.29 -8.74 -12.84
N THR A 57 14.32 -7.59 -13.50
CA THR A 57 14.39 -6.25 -12.90
C THR A 57 13.27 -5.39 -13.45
N LEU A 58 13.02 -4.23 -12.84
CA LEU A 58 12.02 -3.28 -13.36
C LEU A 58 12.30 -2.85 -14.81
N LYS A 59 13.57 -2.86 -15.23
CA LYS A 59 13.99 -2.47 -16.58
C LYS A 59 13.68 -3.52 -17.64
N ASN A 60 13.70 -4.81 -17.28
CA ASN A 60 13.58 -5.93 -18.23
C ASN A 60 12.31 -6.78 -18.05
N ALA A 61 11.52 -6.55 -16.99
CA ALA A 61 10.25 -7.22 -16.77
C ALA A 61 9.32 -7.04 -17.98
N SER A 62 8.57 -8.09 -18.32
CA SER A 62 7.61 -8.04 -19.44
C SER A 62 6.33 -7.28 -19.05
N ASN A 63 5.53 -6.85 -20.04
CA ASN A 63 4.21 -6.22 -19.83
C ASN A 63 3.33 -7.05 -18.90
N ASP A 64 3.37 -8.36 -19.11
CA ASP A 64 2.72 -9.38 -18.32
C ASP A 64 3.07 -9.32 -16.82
N VAL A 65 4.35 -9.08 -16.49
CA VAL A 65 4.81 -8.92 -15.11
C VAL A 65 4.44 -7.55 -14.57
N TRP A 66 4.50 -6.52 -15.42
CA TRP A 66 4.12 -5.16 -15.07
C TRP A 66 2.64 -4.99 -14.71
N GLU A 67 1.75 -5.89 -15.13
CA GLU A 67 0.36 -5.87 -14.62
C GLU A 67 0.30 -6.17 -13.10
N TYR A 68 1.19 -7.00 -12.54
CA TYR A 68 1.28 -7.14 -11.08
C TYR A 68 1.81 -5.87 -10.42
N ILE A 69 2.85 -5.27 -11.01
CA ILE A 69 3.48 -4.05 -10.50
C ILE A 69 2.48 -2.89 -10.51
N ARG A 70 1.77 -2.70 -11.62
CA ARG A 70 0.68 -1.71 -11.76
C ARG A 70 -0.45 -1.94 -10.76
N GLY A 71 -0.71 -3.20 -10.43
CA GLY A 71 -1.63 -3.56 -9.35
C GLY A 71 -1.15 -3.10 -7.99
N ALA A 72 0.13 -3.34 -7.66
CA ALA A 72 0.71 -2.89 -6.40
C ALA A 72 0.64 -1.37 -6.28
N VAL A 73 1.07 -0.63 -7.31
CA VAL A 73 1.00 0.85 -7.30
C VAL A 73 -0.43 1.40 -7.34
N TRP A 74 -1.45 0.60 -7.66
CA TRP A 74 -2.81 1.12 -7.81
C TRP A 74 -3.41 1.68 -6.52
N ASN A 75 -3.09 1.13 -5.34
CA ASN A 75 -3.63 1.62 -4.07
C ASN A 75 -3.15 3.04 -3.76
N ASP A 76 -1.90 3.30 -4.13
CA ASP A 76 -1.18 4.57 -4.15
C ASP A 76 -1.65 5.53 -5.26
N ASP A 77 -2.15 4.98 -6.37
CA ASP A 77 -2.62 5.75 -7.53
C ASP A 77 -3.97 5.24 -8.05
N PRO A 78 -5.04 5.35 -7.25
CA PRO A 78 -6.35 4.81 -7.66
C PRO A 78 -7.00 5.65 -8.76
N ALA A 79 -6.40 6.81 -9.10
CA ALA A 79 -6.79 7.64 -10.23
C ALA A 79 -6.00 7.30 -11.52
N CYS A 80 -4.99 6.41 -11.46
CA CYS A 80 -4.14 6.00 -12.59
C CYS A 80 -3.37 7.17 -13.26
N GLU A 81 -2.84 8.09 -12.47
CA GLU A 81 -2.14 9.31 -12.90
C GLU A 81 -0.60 9.18 -12.89
N LEU A 82 -0.03 8.12 -12.31
CA LEU A 82 1.43 7.89 -12.22
C LEU A 82 2.04 7.21 -13.45
N PHE A 83 1.21 6.70 -14.34
CA PHE A 83 1.65 5.98 -15.54
C PHE A 83 1.05 6.55 -16.82
N SER A 84 1.86 6.61 -17.86
CA SER A 84 1.42 6.96 -19.20
C SER A 84 0.50 5.86 -19.75
N ASP A 85 -0.69 6.23 -20.21
CA ASP A 85 -1.63 5.31 -20.85
C ASP A 85 -1.36 5.16 -22.35
N THR A 86 -0.65 4.10 -22.73
CA THR A 86 -0.31 3.79 -24.13
C THR A 86 -0.85 2.42 -24.53
N SER A 87 -1.14 2.24 -25.82
CA SER A 87 -1.70 0.96 -26.29
C SER A 87 -0.70 -0.21 -26.30
N SER A 88 0.60 0.07 -26.29
CA SER A 88 1.67 -0.91 -26.55
C SER A 88 2.63 -1.14 -25.37
N SER A 89 2.66 -0.26 -24.38
CA SER A 89 3.52 -0.35 -23.21
C SER A 89 2.74 -0.07 -21.94
N ASN A 90 3.01 -0.84 -20.88
CA ASN A 90 2.48 -0.58 -19.55
C ASN A 90 3.56 -0.24 -18.51
N HIS A 91 4.78 0.09 -18.96
CA HIS A 91 5.94 0.33 -18.08
C HIS A 91 6.34 1.81 -18.00
N SER A 92 5.63 2.67 -18.72
CA SER A 92 5.99 4.07 -18.88
C SER A 92 5.36 4.90 -17.76
N TYR A 93 6.18 5.53 -16.92
CA TYR A 93 5.71 6.49 -15.93
C TYR A 93 5.19 7.78 -16.61
N ALA A 94 4.26 8.46 -15.96
CA ALA A 94 3.85 9.82 -16.28
C ALA A 94 4.70 10.82 -15.48
N SER A 95 4.44 12.12 -15.64
CA SER A 95 5.15 13.16 -14.89
C SER A 95 4.81 13.19 -13.39
N GLY A 96 3.69 12.57 -12.99
CA GLY A 96 3.17 12.57 -11.63
C GLY A 96 2.54 13.90 -11.19
N PHE A 97 2.44 14.90 -12.09
CA PHE A 97 1.91 16.23 -11.74
C PHE A 97 0.44 16.19 -11.32
N ASP A 98 -0.42 15.51 -12.09
CA ASP A 98 -1.85 15.42 -11.80
C ASP A 98 -2.11 14.67 -10.49
N TRP A 99 -1.33 13.60 -10.25
CA TRP A 99 -1.34 12.89 -8.97
C TRP A 99 -0.97 13.83 -7.82
N ALA A 100 0.14 14.55 -7.92
CA ALA A 100 0.63 15.43 -6.85
C ALA A 100 -0.34 16.58 -6.56
N TRP A 101 -0.97 17.12 -7.59
CA TRP A 101 -2.03 18.12 -7.45
C TRP A 101 -3.24 17.56 -6.71
N LEU A 102 -3.73 16.38 -7.11
CA LEU A 102 -4.86 15.71 -6.45
C LEU A 102 -4.54 15.37 -5.00
N PHE A 103 -3.33 14.88 -4.72
CA PHE A 103 -2.89 14.58 -3.36
C PHE A 103 -2.82 15.84 -2.49
N SER A 104 -2.14 16.90 -2.95
CA SER A 104 -1.96 18.14 -2.17
C SER A 104 -3.29 18.85 -1.90
N THR A 105 -4.20 18.86 -2.88
CA THR A 105 -5.54 19.45 -2.68
C THR A 105 -6.41 18.61 -1.75
N ALA A 106 -6.17 17.30 -1.64
CA ALA A 106 -6.90 16.42 -0.75
C ALA A 106 -6.62 16.69 0.73
N GLU A 107 -5.38 17.03 1.10
CA GLU A 107 -5.00 17.30 2.50
C GLU A 107 -5.95 18.31 3.17
N LYS A 108 -6.19 19.45 2.49
CA LYS A 108 -7.15 20.47 2.95
C LYS A 108 -8.60 20.00 2.84
N ALA A 109 -8.94 19.26 1.80
CA ALA A 109 -10.30 18.80 1.56
C ALA A 109 -10.80 17.81 2.63
N TRP A 110 -9.88 17.08 3.25
CA TRP A 110 -10.15 16.08 4.29
C TRP A 110 -9.92 16.60 5.71
N ASP A 111 -9.77 17.92 5.91
CA ASP A 111 -9.76 18.48 7.26
C ASP A 111 -11.14 18.31 7.95
N PRO A 112 -11.30 17.51 9.03
CA PRO A 112 -12.54 17.36 9.77
C PRO A 112 -13.07 18.65 10.40
N ASN A 113 -12.22 19.65 10.61
CA ASN A 113 -12.70 20.95 11.08
C ASN A 113 -13.41 21.74 9.97
N ASN A 114 -13.11 21.45 8.71
CA ASN A 114 -13.71 22.11 7.55
C ASN A 114 -13.71 21.19 6.31
N PRO A 115 -14.46 20.08 6.33
CA PRO A 115 -14.35 19.08 5.29
C PRO A 115 -14.99 19.59 4.01
N SER A 116 -14.26 19.50 2.89
CA SER A 116 -14.79 19.90 1.59
C SER A 116 -15.98 19.02 1.18
N PRO A 117 -17.08 19.59 0.66
CA PRO A 117 -18.17 18.82 0.06
C PRO A 117 -17.73 17.96 -1.14
N THR A 118 -16.62 18.32 -1.80
CA THR A 118 -16.11 17.62 -2.98
C THR A 118 -15.04 16.58 -2.67
N ARG A 119 -14.66 16.37 -1.40
CA ARG A 119 -13.58 15.44 -1.02
C ARG A 119 -13.78 14.01 -1.55
N MET A 120 -15.03 13.58 -1.66
CA MET A 120 -15.41 12.26 -2.19
C MET A 120 -15.18 12.12 -3.71
N LYS A 121 -14.92 13.22 -4.42
CA LYS A 121 -14.62 13.26 -5.86
C LYS A 121 -13.13 13.15 -6.18
N ASN A 122 -12.29 13.01 -5.16
CA ASN A 122 -10.86 12.84 -5.31
C ASN A 122 -10.45 11.49 -4.72
N VAL A 123 -10.29 10.47 -5.57
CA VAL A 123 -10.02 9.10 -5.12
C VAL A 123 -8.62 8.95 -4.50
N ILE A 124 -7.63 9.71 -4.97
CA ILE A 124 -6.30 9.78 -4.32
C ILE A 124 -6.46 10.32 -2.89
N GLY A 125 -7.25 11.38 -2.73
CA GLY A 125 -7.56 11.92 -1.41
C GLY A 125 -8.29 10.93 -0.50
N ARG A 126 -9.22 10.15 -1.04
CA ARG A 126 -9.92 9.12 -0.29
C ARG A 126 -8.97 8.03 0.21
N SER A 127 -8.02 7.58 -0.62
CA SER A 127 -7.07 6.54 -0.21
C SER A 127 -6.02 7.03 0.77
N HIS A 128 -5.53 8.27 0.66
CA HIS A 128 -4.43 8.74 1.53
C HIS A 128 -4.90 9.50 2.77
N TYR A 129 -6.04 10.18 2.72
CA TYR A 129 -6.51 11.06 3.81
C TYR A 129 -7.89 10.68 4.35
N GLY A 130 -8.58 9.74 3.72
CA GLY A 130 -10.01 9.57 3.89
C GLY A 130 -10.46 8.14 4.16
N ASP A 131 -11.65 7.86 3.65
CA ASP A 131 -12.43 6.66 3.92
C ASP A 131 -11.96 5.40 3.18
N LEU A 132 -10.87 5.49 2.41
CA LEU A 132 -10.20 4.37 1.76
C LEU A 132 -8.79 4.11 2.30
N GLN A 133 -8.37 4.72 3.41
CA GLN A 133 -7.05 4.50 4.04
C GLN A 133 -6.74 3.03 4.36
N PHE A 134 -7.76 2.18 4.50
CA PHE A 134 -7.55 0.74 4.66
C PHE A 134 -6.81 0.11 3.47
N LEU A 135 -6.80 0.74 2.29
CA LEU A 135 -6.00 0.34 1.13
C LEU A 135 -4.49 0.42 1.39
N HIS A 136 -4.08 1.23 2.37
CA HIS A 136 -2.70 1.32 2.86
C HIS A 136 -2.54 0.65 4.23
N CYS A 137 -3.44 -0.28 4.58
CA CYS A 137 -3.45 -0.87 5.92
C CYS A 137 -3.53 0.18 7.06
N MET A 138 -4.22 1.30 6.83
CA MET A 138 -4.42 2.36 7.81
C MET A 138 -5.89 2.51 8.19
N ALA A 139 -6.15 2.98 9.40
CA ALA A 139 -7.49 3.36 9.82
C ALA A 139 -7.91 4.68 9.17
N SER A 140 -9.20 4.87 8.93
CA SER A 140 -9.70 6.10 8.30
C SER A 140 -9.82 7.27 9.27
N GLU A 141 -10.00 6.99 10.56
CA GLU A 141 -10.19 8.00 11.59
C GLU A 141 -9.45 7.62 12.88
N ILE A 142 -9.10 8.63 13.69
CA ILE A 142 -8.53 8.41 15.02
C ILE A 142 -9.55 7.70 15.90
N ASP A 143 -9.07 6.89 16.83
CA ASP A 143 -9.89 6.09 17.73
C ASP A 143 -10.75 5.00 17.03
N GLU A 144 -10.55 4.73 15.73
CA GLU A 144 -11.20 3.61 15.03
C GLU A 144 -10.82 2.27 15.68
N ASP A 145 -11.82 1.39 15.90
CA ASP A 145 -11.56 0.04 16.38
C ASP A 145 -10.77 -0.73 15.30
N PRO A 146 -9.61 -1.33 15.63
CA PRO A 146 -8.80 -2.07 14.66
C PRO A 146 -9.56 -3.23 13.97
N ALA A 147 -10.63 -3.76 14.59
CA ALA A 147 -11.49 -4.73 13.94
C ALA A 147 -12.21 -4.17 12.70
N VAL A 148 -12.56 -2.87 12.70
CA VAL A 148 -13.20 -2.19 11.56
C VAL A 148 -12.23 -2.04 10.40
N THR A 149 -11.01 -1.55 10.65
CA THR A 149 -9.95 -1.45 9.62
C THR A 149 -9.67 -2.81 9.02
N LYS A 150 -9.49 -3.84 9.86
CA LYS A 150 -9.27 -5.22 9.42
C LYS A 150 -10.44 -5.74 8.58
N GLU A 151 -11.69 -5.50 8.99
CA GLU A 151 -12.85 -5.92 8.21
C GLU A 151 -12.84 -5.30 6.81
N ASN A 152 -12.55 -3.99 6.71
CA ASN A 152 -12.48 -3.29 5.43
C ASN A 152 -11.37 -3.86 4.54
N ILE A 153 -10.18 -4.11 5.10
CA ILE A 153 -9.08 -4.81 4.42
C ILE A 153 -9.56 -6.16 3.89
N MET A 154 -10.16 -6.99 4.74
CA MET A 154 -10.55 -8.35 4.36
C MET A 154 -11.66 -8.37 3.28
N VAL A 155 -12.56 -7.38 3.25
CA VAL A 155 -13.54 -7.22 2.16
C VAL A 155 -12.84 -6.93 0.83
N TRP A 156 -11.84 -6.05 0.83
CA TRP A 156 -11.05 -5.76 -0.36
C TRP A 156 -10.28 -6.99 -0.84
N MET A 157 -9.55 -7.62 0.07
CA MET A 157 -8.74 -8.81 -0.21
C MET A 157 -9.58 -9.96 -0.78
N GLU A 158 -10.82 -10.15 -0.29
CA GLU A 158 -11.73 -11.18 -0.82
C GLU A 158 -12.05 -10.98 -2.29
N VAL A 159 -12.51 -9.77 -2.64
CA VAL A 159 -12.94 -9.46 -4.01
C VAL A 159 -11.75 -9.48 -4.96
N MET A 160 -10.61 -8.90 -4.54
CA MET A 160 -9.38 -8.92 -5.34
C MET A 160 -8.87 -10.34 -5.56
N TYR A 161 -8.88 -11.20 -4.54
CA TYR A 161 -8.42 -12.58 -4.70
C TYR A 161 -9.32 -13.37 -5.64
N LYS A 162 -10.64 -13.29 -5.44
CA LYS A 162 -11.63 -13.95 -6.31
C LYS A 162 -11.48 -13.51 -7.77
N LEU A 163 -11.25 -12.21 -8.00
CA LEU A 163 -10.96 -11.65 -9.32
C LEU A 163 -9.64 -12.20 -9.89
N ALA A 164 -8.57 -12.20 -9.09
CA ALA A 164 -7.23 -12.63 -9.51
C ALA A 164 -7.17 -14.10 -9.94
N VAL A 165 -7.86 -14.98 -9.22
CA VAL A 165 -7.84 -16.43 -9.51
C VAL A 165 -9.02 -16.88 -10.38
N GLY A 166 -10.05 -16.03 -10.55
CA GLY A 166 -11.29 -16.39 -11.22
C GLY A 166 -12.00 -17.57 -10.58
N GLU A 167 -11.93 -17.67 -9.26
CA GLU A 167 -12.56 -18.75 -8.49
C GLU A 167 -14.09 -18.67 -8.56
N ASP A 168 -14.62 -17.45 -8.60
CA ASP A 168 -16.04 -17.15 -8.63
C ASP A 168 -16.39 -16.60 -10.01
N GLU A 169 -17.20 -17.33 -10.78
CA GLU A 169 -17.67 -16.90 -12.11
C GLU A 169 -18.43 -15.57 -12.06
N LYS A 170 -18.89 -15.14 -10.87
CA LYS A 170 -19.57 -13.86 -10.66
C LYS A 170 -18.60 -12.70 -10.44
N ILE A 171 -17.33 -12.96 -10.12
CA ILE A 171 -16.31 -11.92 -9.93
C ILE A 171 -15.36 -11.95 -11.12
N THR A 172 -15.69 -11.14 -12.13
CA THR A 172 -14.93 -11.01 -13.38
C THR A 172 -14.53 -9.54 -13.58
N PRO A 173 -13.62 -9.23 -14.51
CA PRO A 173 -13.29 -7.84 -14.84
C PRO A 173 -14.50 -6.98 -15.22
N ASN A 174 -15.58 -7.59 -15.75
CA ASN A 174 -16.80 -6.88 -16.16
C ASN A 174 -17.86 -6.76 -15.06
N THR A 175 -17.64 -7.40 -13.90
CA THR A 175 -18.57 -7.31 -12.77
C THR A 175 -18.61 -5.87 -12.27
N LEU A 176 -19.81 -5.32 -12.05
CA LEU A 176 -19.96 -3.98 -11.51
C LEU A 176 -19.54 -3.93 -10.04
N VAL A 177 -18.94 -2.83 -9.62
CA VAL A 177 -18.57 -2.62 -8.21
C VAL A 177 -19.80 -2.81 -7.28
N SER A 178 -20.98 -2.35 -7.71
CA SER A 178 -22.28 -2.51 -7.00
C SER A 178 -22.69 -3.94 -6.71
N ASP A 179 -22.19 -4.89 -7.51
CA ASP A 179 -22.54 -6.30 -7.42
C ASP A 179 -21.55 -7.07 -6.53
N THR A 180 -20.56 -6.37 -5.98
CA THR A 180 -19.55 -6.91 -5.07
C THR A 180 -19.68 -6.30 -3.67
N ALA A 181 -18.91 -6.83 -2.73
CA ALA A 181 -18.79 -6.25 -1.39
C ALA A 181 -18.07 -4.88 -1.39
N ILE A 182 -17.28 -4.55 -2.43
CA ILE A 182 -16.58 -3.27 -2.57
C ILE A 182 -17.56 -2.09 -2.64
N LYS A 183 -18.83 -2.30 -3.03
CA LYS A 183 -19.85 -1.26 -3.08
C LYS A 183 -19.95 -0.41 -1.80
N ARG A 184 -19.62 -0.99 -0.63
CA ARG A 184 -19.62 -0.28 0.65
C ARG A 184 -18.61 0.89 0.69
N PHE A 185 -17.56 0.80 -0.12
CA PHE A 185 -16.50 1.80 -0.29
C PHE A 185 -16.77 2.78 -1.43
N CYS A 186 -17.93 2.69 -2.08
CA CYS A 186 -18.27 3.53 -3.23
C CYS A 186 -19.66 4.15 -3.02
N PRO A 187 -19.84 5.01 -1.99
CA PRO A 187 -21.10 5.69 -1.76
C PRO A 187 -21.51 6.53 -2.98
N SER A 188 -22.81 6.80 -3.11
CA SER A 188 -23.35 7.58 -4.23
C SER A 188 -22.63 8.93 -4.35
N GLY A 189 -22.19 9.25 -5.57
CA GLY A 189 -21.46 10.48 -5.83
C GLY A 189 -19.97 10.44 -5.44
N SER A 190 -19.41 9.34 -4.95
CA SER A 190 -17.95 9.21 -4.77
C SER A 190 -17.24 8.70 -6.04
N LEU A 191 -15.91 8.84 -6.06
CA LEU A 191 -15.03 8.10 -6.96
C LEU A 191 -14.31 6.99 -6.18
N PRO A 192 -14.15 5.78 -6.73
CA PRO A 192 -14.66 5.35 -8.03
C PRO A 192 -16.18 5.14 -8.00
N PRO A 193 -16.91 5.31 -9.12
CA PRO A 193 -18.35 5.15 -9.14
C PRO A 193 -18.75 3.67 -9.00
N TYR A 194 -19.75 3.38 -8.15
CA TYR A 194 -20.18 2.00 -7.89
C TYR A 194 -20.76 1.27 -9.11
N TRP A 195 -21.22 1.99 -10.13
CA TRP A 195 -21.82 1.43 -11.34
C TRP A 195 -20.79 1.13 -12.43
N MET A 196 -19.51 1.33 -12.16
CA MET A 196 -18.43 0.98 -13.08
C MET A 196 -17.93 -0.45 -12.81
N PRO A 197 -17.37 -1.13 -13.82
CA PRO A 197 -16.82 -2.48 -13.66
C PRO A 197 -15.51 -2.51 -12.87
N LEU A 198 -15.13 -3.68 -12.34
CA LEU A 198 -13.85 -3.89 -11.66
C LEU A 198 -12.64 -3.59 -12.57
N SER A 199 -12.77 -3.73 -13.89
CA SER A 199 -11.74 -3.30 -14.85
C SER A 199 -11.55 -1.78 -14.86
N TYR A 200 -12.61 -1.00 -14.73
CA TYR A 200 -12.52 0.45 -14.59
C TYR A 200 -11.89 0.82 -13.24
N LEU A 201 -12.27 0.12 -12.17
CA LEU A 201 -11.68 0.32 -10.85
C LEU A 201 -10.15 0.22 -10.91
N LEU A 202 -9.61 -0.89 -11.43
CA LEU A 202 -8.16 -1.18 -11.40
C LEU A 202 -7.34 -0.60 -12.58
N ALA A 203 -8.00 -0.01 -13.58
CA ALA A 203 -7.31 0.46 -14.78
C ALA A 203 -7.91 1.69 -15.48
N LYS A 204 -8.97 2.31 -14.96
CA LYS A 204 -9.59 3.56 -15.44
C LYS A 204 -9.53 3.74 -16.97
N ASP A 205 -10.27 2.91 -17.69
CA ASP A 205 -10.38 2.94 -19.16
C ASP A 205 -9.02 2.87 -19.92
N SER A 206 -8.03 2.20 -19.34
CA SER A 206 -6.70 1.96 -19.93
C SER A 206 -6.77 1.50 -21.39
N LYS A 207 -5.97 2.12 -22.25
CA LYS A 207 -5.82 1.78 -23.68
C LYS A 207 -4.88 0.61 -23.94
N PHE A 208 -4.14 0.18 -22.91
CA PHE A 208 -3.16 -0.89 -23.04
C PHE A 208 -3.81 -2.21 -23.52
N LYS A 209 -3.35 -2.73 -24.65
CA LYS A 209 -3.97 -3.91 -25.31
C LYS A 209 -3.74 -5.22 -24.55
N GLY A 210 -2.68 -5.31 -23.75
CA GLY A 210 -2.34 -6.49 -22.96
C GLY A 210 -2.88 -6.47 -21.54
N LEU A 211 -3.89 -5.64 -21.26
CA LEU A 211 -4.41 -5.41 -19.93
C LEU A 211 -4.86 -6.71 -19.26
N ASP A 212 -4.30 -7.00 -18.09
CA ASP A 212 -4.66 -8.16 -17.27
C ASP A 212 -5.09 -7.70 -15.88
N ILE A 213 -6.39 -7.44 -15.77
CA ILE A 213 -7.05 -7.03 -14.53
C ILE A 213 -6.86 -8.04 -13.40
N ARG A 214 -6.68 -9.34 -13.73
CA ARG A 214 -6.50 -10.37 -12.71
C ARG A 214 -5.13 -10.26 -12.05
N ARG A 215 -4.10 -9.93 -12.83
CA ARG A 215 -2.75 -9.66 -12.29
C ARG A 215 -2.72 -8.37 -11.49
N ARG A 216 -3.39 -7.31 -11.96
CA ARG A 216 -3.54 -6.07 -11.17
C ARG A 216 -4.23 -6.31 -9.83
N ALA A 217 -5.28 -7.13 -9.81
CA ALA A 217 -5.96 -7.47 -8.56
C ALA A 217 -5.03 -8.14 -7.56
N LEU A 218 -4.17 -9.09 -8.00
CA LEU A 218 -3.18 -9.70 -7.11
C LEU A 218 -2.11 -8.70 -6.66
N GLY A 219 -1.66 -7.82 -7.56
CA GLY A 219 -0.73 -6.75 -7.21
C GLY A 219 -1.30 -5.83 -6.14
N SER A 220 -2.57 -5.43 -6.24
CA SER A 220 -3.24 -4.61 -5.22
C SER A 220 -3.29 -5.30 -3.85
N MET A 221 -3.41 -6.63 -3.83
CA MET A 221 -3.28 -7.39 -2.58
C MET A 221 -1.87 -7.34 -2.01
N PHE A 222 -0.83 -7.36 -2.86
CA PHE A 222 0.55 -7.25 -2.41
C PHE A 222 0.82 -5.90 -1.75
N HIS A 223 0.27 -4.82 -2.30
CA HIS A 223 0.36 -3.49 -1.70
C HIS A 223 -0.14 -3.47 -0.26
N VAL A 224 -1.38 -3.93 -0.03
CA VAL A 224 -1.98 -3.95 1.31
C VAL A 224 -1.15 -4.80 2.28
N ILE A 225 -0.56 -5.91 1.80
CA ILE A 225 0.34 -6.74 2.61
C ILE A 225 1.63 -5.97 2.92
N GLN A 226 2.24 -5.30 1.95
CA GLN A 226 3.48 -4.54 2.12
C GLN A 226 3.30 -3.42 3.14
N ASP A 227 2.28 -2.57 2.98
CA ASP A 227 1.99 -1.48 3.91
C ASP A 227 1.67 -1.99 5.31
N SER A 228 1.09 -3.20 5.40
CA SER A 228 0.86 -3.79 6.70
C SER A 228 2.14 -4.07 7.49
N TYR A 229 3.33 -4.08 6.89
CA TYR A 229 4.62 -4.23 7.59
C TYR A 229 5.42 -2.93 7.64
N ALA A 230 4.93 -1.83 7.05
CA ALA A 230 5.53 -0.51 7.18
C ALA A 230 5.14 0.09 8.55
N ILE A 231 6.15 0.54 9.32
CA ILE A 231 5.91 1.11 10.66
C ILE A 231 5.11 2.42 10.57
N GLY A 232 5.23 3.18 9.47
CA GLY A 232 4.41 4.37 9.21
C GLY A 232 2.91 4.06 9.18
N HIS A 233 2.54 2.84 8.81
CA HIS A 233 1.17 2.43 8.55
C HIS A 233 0.58 1.59 9.69
N THR A 234 1.37 0.70 10.29
CA THR A 234 0.92 -0.13 11.41
C THR A 234 1.98 -0.29 12.49
N LYS A 235 1.51 -0.44 13.73
CA LYS A 235 2.33 -0.90 14.86
C LYS A 235 2.10 -2.39 15.09
N ARG A 236 3.17 -3.18 15.13
CA ARG A 236 3.14 -4.63 15.37
C ARG A 236 3.91 -5.04 16.61
N GLU A 237 3.66 -6.26 17.06
CA GLU A 237 4.51 -6.96 18.04
C GLU A 237 5.85 -7.33 17.39
N LEU A 238 6.97 -6.93 18.00
CA LEU A 238 8.29 -7.40 17.57
C LEU A 238 8.53 -8.81 18.12
N ILE A 239 8.78 -9.77 17.24
CA ILE A 239 8.97 -11.19 17.60
C ILE A 239 10.41 -11.44 18.06
N ASN A 240 11.40 -10.90 17.35
CA ASN A 240 12.81 -11.12 17.60
C ASN A 240 13.47 -9.97 18.39
N GLU A 241 12.86 -9.60 19.52
CA GLU A 241 13.35 -8.54 20.42
C GLU A 241 14.83 -8.72 20.82
N SER A 242 15.28 -9.98 20.99
CA SER A 242 16.67 -10.31 21.33
C SER A 242 17.70 -9.96 20.25
N ASP A 243 17.26 -9.67 19.04
CA ASP A 243 18.10 -9.25 17.91
C ASP A 243 18.09 -7.74 17.68
N LYS A 244 17.24 -7.00 18.40
CA LYS A 244 17.23 -5.54 18.37
C LYS A 244 18.47 -4.98 19.08
N VAL A 245 19.14 -4.04 18.41
CA VAL A 245 20.37 -3.37 18.86
C VAL A 245 20.08 -1.96 19.37
N SER A 246 19.12 -1.26 18.79
CA SER A 246 18.68 0.07 19.25
C SER A 246 17.21 0.34 18.90
N ASP A 247 16.55 1.17 19.69
CA ASP A 247 15.16 1.64 19.45
C ASP A 247 15.10 2.92 18.59
N ASN A 248 16.13 3.77 18.66
CA ASN A 248 16.16 5.03 17.93
C ASN A 248 17.58 5.34 17.39
N PRO A 249 17.82 5.20 16.07
CA PRO A 249 16.92 4.56 15.11
C PRO A 249 16.73 3.07 15.44
N LEU A 250 15.60 2.50 15.01
CA LEU A 250 15.34 1.06 15.14
C LEU A 250 16.38 0.29 14.33
N LYS A 251 17.15 -0.59 14.98
CA LYS A 251 18.20 -1.39 14.33
C LYS A 251 18.27 -2.80 14.89
N PHE A 252 18.67 -3.72 14.03
CA PHE A 252 18.86 -5.13 14.34
C PHE A 252 20.31 -5.56 14.10
N LYS A 253 20.69 -6.74 14.58
CA LYS A 253 22.00 -7.34 14.31
C LYS A 253 22.26 -7.42 12.80
N PRO A 254 23.48 -7.16 12.33
CA PRO A 254 23.79 -7.19 10.89
C PRO A 254 23.33 -8.49 10.22
N GLY A 255 22.64 -8.36 9.08
CA GLY A 255 22.13 -9.48 8.30
C GLY A 255 20.91 -10.18 8.90
N THR A 256 20.42 -9.75 10.05
CA THR A 256 19.22 -10.29 10.70
C THR A 256 18.02 -9.44 10.32
N ALA A 257 17.04 -10.05 9.65
CA ALA A 257 15.76 -9.43 9.40
C ALA A 257 14.97 -9.23 10.71
N ASP A 258 14.35 -8.09 10.85
CA ASP A 258 13.30 -7.86 11.83
C ASP A 258 12.07 -8.72 11.52
N ARG A 259 11.39 -9.18 12.58
CA ARG A 259 10.26 -10.11 12.48
C ARG A 259 9.07 -9.60 13.26
N TRP A 260 7.96 -9.39 12.58
CA TRP A 260 6.78 -8.77 13.15
C TRP A 260 5.60 -9.74 13.25
N GLY A 261 4.93 -9.67 14.39
CA GLY A 261 3.78 -10.48 14.74
C GLY A 261 2.46 -9.75 14.53
N PRO A 262 1.47 -10.02 15.40
CA PRO A 262 0.16 -9.40 15.35
C PRO A 262 0.21 -7.86 15.36
N ILE A 263 -0.77 -7.25 14.69
CA ILE A 263 -1.00 -5.81 14.63
C ILE A 263 -1.57 -5.34 15.98
N LYS A 264 -0.88 -4.37 16.61
CA LYS A 264 -1.35 -3.66 17.80
C LYS A 264 -2.23 -2.48 17.43
N THR A 265 -1.84 -1.71 16.42
CA THR A 265 -2.53 -0.49 16.02
C THR A 265 -2.45 -0.34 14.50
N PHE A 266 -3.56 0.00 13.86
CA PHE A 266 -3.54 0.60 12.53
C PHE A 266 -3.43 2.11 12.72
N HIS A 267 -2.44 2.74 12.12
CA HIS A 267 -2.31 4.18 12.25
C HIS A 267 -3.29 4.91 11.33
N THR A 268 -3.48 6.20 11.58
CA THR A 268 -4.15 7.14 10.69
C THR A 268 -3.12 8.06 10.08
N TYR A 269 -3.19 8.32 8.77
CA TYR A 269 -2.25 9.23 8.10
C TYR A 269 -2.33 10.64 8.68
N ARG A 270 -3.55 11.11 8.94
CA ARG A 270 -3.79 12.49 9.38
C ARG A 270 -3.16 12.75 10.75
N GLY A 271 -2.34 13.79 10.80
CA GLY A 271 -1.66 14.24 12.02
C GLY A 271 -0.45 13.38 12.40
N GLN A 272 -0.05 12.42 11.57
CA GLN A 272 1.26 11.79 11.71
C GLN A 272 2.37 12.80 11.44
N ASP A 273 3.51 12.57 12.10
CA ASP A 273 4.74 13.25 11.75
C ASP A 273 5.20 12.80 10.35
N SER A 274 5.20 13.74 9.41
CA SER A 274 5.48 13.45 8.00
C SER A 274 6.92 12.98 7.77
N GLY A 275 7.87 13.40 8.60
CA GLY A 275 9.25 12.93 8.56
C GLY A 275 9.38 11.46 8.97
N SER A 276 8.76 11.10 10.09
CA SER A 276 8.74 9.73 10.61
C SER A 276 8.01 8.78 9.67
N HIS A 277 6.85 9.19 9.15
CA HIS A 277 6.11 8.42 8.14
C HIS A 277 6.99 8.12 6.92
N LYS A 278 7.59 9.16 6.31
CA LYS A 278 8.50 9.01 5.16
C LYS A 278 9.68 8.09 5.43
N HIS A 279 10.28 8.17 6.62
CA HIS A 279 11.41 7.32 6.97
C HIS A 279 11.03 5.84 7.01
N TYR A 280 9.90 5.52 7.65
CA TYR A 280 9.45 4.14 7.86
C TYR A 280 8.70 3.54 6.67
N ASP A 281 8.37 4.36 5.68
CA ASP A 281 7.88 3.92 4.37
C ASP A 281 9.00 3.83 3.33
N HIS A 282 10.26 3.96 3.77
CA HIS A 282 11.45 3.85 2.92
C HIS A 282 11.53 4.88 1.79
N PHE A 283 10.85 6.03 1.93
CA PHE A 283 10.74 7.02 0.87
C PHE A 283 12.10 7.53 0.33
N PHE A 284 13.07 7.70 1.23
CA PHE A 284 14.42 8.17 0.89
C PHE A 284 15.45 7.05 0.72
N ASP A 285 15.07 5.80 0.98
CA ASP A 285 16.02 4.69 0.97
C ASP A 285 16.25 4.20 -0.45
N GLY A 286 17.49 3.90 -0.82
CA GLY A 286 17.74 3.23 -2.10
C GLY A 286 17.39 1.74 -1.99
N ILE A 287 16.88 1.16 -3.07
CA ILE A 287 16.89 -0.31 -3.21
C ILE A 287 18.36 -0.77 -3.13
N PRO A 288 18.75 -1.65 -2.18
CA PRO A 288 20.16 -1.95 -1.98
C PRO A 288 20.82 -2.61 -3.18
N ASP A 289 20.13 -3.54 -3.85
CA ASP A 289 20.62 -4.23 -5.04
C ASP A 289 19.50 -4.44 -6.09
N PRO A 290 19.13 -3.38 -6.85
CA PRO A 290 17.99 -3.41 -7.76
C PRO A 290 18.17 -4.33 -8.98
N GLU A 291 19.38 -4.85 -9.22
CA GLU A 291 19.66 -5.80 -10.30
C GLU A 291 19.53 -7.27 -9.83
N HIS A 292 19.42 -7.50 -8.52
CA HIS A 292 19.33 -8.83 -7.90
C HIS A 292 18.13 -8.94 -6.94
N LEU A 293 16.93 -8.66 -7.44
CA LEU A 293 15.68 -8.73 -6.64
C LEU A 293 15.34 -10.16 -6.17
N ASP A 294 16.00 -11.18 -6.70
CA ASP A 294 15.96 -12.55 -6.18
C ASP A 294 16.72 -12.72 -4.85
N ASN A 295 17.67 -11.84 -4.55
CA ASN A 295 18.39 -11.84 -3.28
C ASN A 295 17.54 -11.23 -2.16
N LEU A 296 16.80 -12.06 -1.44
CA LEU A 296 15.94 -11.59 -0.34
C LEU A 296 16.72 -11.01 0.85
N ASP A 297 18.02 -11.33 1.00
CA ASP A 297 18.81 -10.84 2.14
C ASP A 297 19.09 -9.34 2.08
N GLN A 298 18.93 -8.72 0.90
CA GLN A 298 19.00 -7.27 0.75
C GLN A 298 17.95 -6.54 1.61
N TRP A 299 16.81 -7.18 1.85
CA TRP A 299 15.71 -6.63 2.64
C TRP A 299 15.93 -6.77 4.15
N ASN A 300 16.94 -7.51 4.61
CA ASN A 300 17.12 -7.81 6.05
C ASN A 300 17.46 -6.58 6.89
N ASN A 301 17.99 -5.51 6.29
CA ASN A 301 18.28 -4.27 6.98
C ASN A 301 17.22 -3.18 6.72
N MET A 302 16.13 -3.55 6.06
CA MET A 302 15.02 -2.66 5.72
C MET A 302 13.80 -3.10 6.51
N ILE A 303 13.45 -2.29 7.50
CA ILE A 303 12.43 -2.62 8.50
C ILE A 303 11.12 -3.05 7.83
N GLY A 304 10.63 -4.25 8.15
CA GLY A 304 9.38 -4.81 7.67
C GLY A 304 9.42 -5.36 6.23
N CYS A 305 10.37 -4.93 5.40
CA CYS A 305 10.45 -5.32 4.00
C CYS A 305 10.65 -6.83 3.81
N ARG A 306 11.44 -7.48 4.67
CA ARG A 306 11.64 -8.94 4.57
C ARG A 306 10.35 -9.72 4.82
N ASP A 307 9.58 -9.37 5.86
CA ASP A 307 8.30 -10.00 6.14
C ASP A 307 7.27 -9.70 5.04
N ALA A 308 7.23 -8.46 4.53
CA ALA A 308 6.36 -8.06 3.42
C ALA A 308 6.58 -8.95 2.19
N VAL A 309 7.83 -9.13 1.75
CA VAL A 309 8.16 -9.98 0.60
C VAL A 309 7.75 -11.44 0.85
N GLU A 310 8.08 -11.99 2.02
CA GLU A 310 7.76 -13.39 2.36
C GLU A 310 6.24 -13.64 2.44
N LYS A 311 5.44 -12.66 2.93
CA LYS A 311 3.98 -12.78 2.94
C LYS A 311 3.39 -12.69 1.53
N CYS A 312 3.89 -11.79 0.68
CA CYS A 312 3.46 -11.72 -0.73
C CYS A 312 3.85 -12.99 -1.51
N GLN A 313 5.05 -13.53 -1.27
CA GLN A 313 5.50 -14.80 -1.83
C GLN A 313 4.56 -15.95 -1.41
N THR A 314 4.17 -15.99 -0.13
CA THR A 314 3.22 -16.98 0.40
C THR A 314 1.84 -16.84 -0.28
N LEU A 315 1.31 -15.62 -0.43
CA LEU A 315 0.05 -15.40 -1.14
C LEU A 315 0.12 -15.89 -2.60
N MET A 316 1.24 -15.63 -3.29
CA MET A 316 1.46 -16.11 -4.65
C MET A 316 1.49 -17.64 -4.70
N GLN A 317 2.15 -18.29 -3.73
CA GLN A 317 2.17 -19.74 -3.64
C GLN A 317 0.77 -20.33 -3.42
N LEU A 318 -0.04 -19.75 -2.52
CA LEU A 318 -1.43 -20.18 -2.31
C LEU A 318 -2.26 -20.05 -3.60
N LYS A 319 -2.04 -18.99 -4.39
CA LYS A 319 -2.67 -18.84 -5.71
C LYS A 319 -2.23 -19.95 -6.67
N LEU A 320 -0.94 -20.24 -6.75
CA LEU A 320 -0.38 -21.28 -7.64
C LEU A 320 -0.87 -22.69 -7.28
N GLU A 321 -1.07 -22.94 -5.99
CA GLU A 321 -1.65 -24.18 -5.46
C GLU A 321 -3.18 -24.27 -5.69
N GLY A 322 -3.80 -23.25 -6.27
CA GLY A 322 -5.24 -23.20 -6.53
C GLY A 322 -6.08 -23.10 -5.27
N ARG A 323 -5.52 -22.57 -4.17
CA ARG A 323 -6.24 -22.42 -2.90
C ARG A 323 -7.42 -21.46 -3.08
N LYS A 324 -8.56 -21.85 -2.51
CA LYS A 324 -9.79 -21.07 -2.52
C LYS A 324 -9.72 -19.95 -1.47
N TRP A 325 -10.56 -18.92 -1.61
CA TRP A 325 -10.66 -17.86 -0.61
C TRP A 325 -10.98 -18.42 0.78
N ALA A 326 -12.08 -19.20 0.86
CA ALA A 326 -12.56 -19.80 2.08
C ALA A 326 -12.18 -21.29 2.21
N GLY A 327 -12.43 -21.86 3.38
CA GLY A 327 -12.13 -23.26 3.71
C GLY A 327 -10.81 -23.43 4.43
N LYS A 328 -10.54 -24.66 4.90
CA LYS A 328 -9.34 -24.99 5.69
C LYS A 328 -8.08 -24.80 4.85
N GLY A 329 -7.19 -23.94 5.34
CA GLY A 329 -6.00 -23.44 4.66
C GLY A 329 -6.31 -22.63 3.40
N GLY A 330 -7.49 -22.02 3.31
CA GLY A 330 -7.81 -21.05 2.29
C GLY A 330 -7.05 -19.74 2.51
N VAL A 331 -7.10 -18.85 1.52
CA VAL A 331 -6.38 -17.56 1.58
C VAL A 331 -6.88 -16.67 2.72
N LYS A 332 -8.18 -16.71 3.03
CA LYS A 332 -8.75 -15.98 4.17
C LYS A 332 -8.08 -16.36 5.48
N GLU A 333 -7.82 -17.65 5.72
CA GLU A 333 -7.19 -18.13 6.96
C GLU A 333 -5.75 -17.61 7.08
N PHE A 334 -4.98 -17.68 6.00
CA PHE A 334 -3.63 -17.11 5.96
C PHE A 334 -3.62 -15.61 6.25
N LEU A 335 -4.46 -14.84 5.56
CA LEU A 335 -4.53 -13.39 5.78
C LEU A 335 -5.01 -13.05 7.19
N ASP A 336 -6.02 -13.75 7.72
CA ASP A 336 -6.58 -13.48 9.05
C ASP A 336 -5.63 -13.80 10.21
N THR A 337 -4.76 -14.80 10.03
CA THR A 337 -3.95 -15.38 11.12
C THR A 337 -2.46 -15.13 11.00
N ASN A 338 -1.95 -14.84 9.79
CA ASN A 338 -0.52 -14.64 9.54
C ASN A 338 -0.16 -13.24 9.04
N VAL A 339 -1.12 -12.47 8.50
CA VAL A 339 -0.84 -11.13 7.97
C VAL A 339 -1.53 -10.06 8.81
N PHE A 340 -2.86 -10.13 8.91
CA PHE A 340 -3.70 -9.13 9.59
C PHE A 340 -4.20 -9.62 10.94
N LEU A 341 -3.48 -10.52 11.60
CA LEU A 341 -3.83 -10.97 12.95
C LEU A 341 -3.76 -9.77 13.91
N LEU A 342 -4.79 -9.57 14.72
CA LEU A 342 -4.81 -8.52 15.74
C LEU A 342 -4.22 -9.05 17.05
N SER A 343 -3.39 -8.22 17.68
CA SER A 343 -2.82 -8.47 19.00
C SER A 343 -3.89 -8.57 20.07
N GLN A 344 -3.59 -9.30 21.15
CA GLN A 344 -4.39 -9.24 22.39
C GLN A 344 -4.25 -7.87 23.09
N GLU A 345 -3.17 -7.14 22.84
CA GLU A 345 -2.90 -5.78 23.32
C GLU A 345 -3.31 -4.71 22.28
N LYS A 346 -4.21 -5.05 21.35
CA LYS A 346 -4.66 -4.12 20.32
C LYS A 346 -5.24 -2.83 20.92
N ARG A 347 -5.00 -1.72 20.24
CA ARG A 347 -5.44 -0.37 20.64
C ARG A 347 -6.25 0.24 19.51
N LEU A 348 -7.01 1.28 19.87
CA LEU A 348 -7.67 2.11 18.87
C LEU A 348 -6.64 2.82 18.00
N ALA A 349 -7.06 3.20 16.79
CA ALA A 349 -6.19 3.86 15.83
C ALA A 349 -5.62 5.18 16.38
N ASP A 350 -4.36 5.45 16.04
CA ASP A 350 -3.65 6.68 16.41
C ASP A 350 -2.75 7.17 15.27
N ASN A 351 -2.11 8.32 15.46
CA ASN A 351 -1.18 8.90 14.50
C ASN A 351 0.28 8.86 14.99
N LYS A 352 0.64 7.88 15.83
CA LYS A 352 1.96 7.79 16.45
C LYS A 352 2.76 6.63 15.87
N VAL A 353 3.68 6.95 14.96
CA VAL A 353 4.55 5.98 14.28
C VAL A 353 5.44 5.18 15.25
N LEU A 354 5.75 5.70 16.45
CA LEU A 354 6.53 5.01 17.50
C LEU A 354 5.86 5.04 18.87
#